data_AF-N9AMW3-F1
#
_entry.id   AF-N9AMW3-F1
#
_cell.length_a   1.000
_cell.length_b   1.000
_cell.length_c   1.000
_cell.angle_alpha   90.00
_cell.angle_beta   90.00
_cell.angle_gamma   90.00
#
_symmetry.space_group_name_H-M   'P 1'
#
loop_
_entity.id
_entity.type
_entity.pdbx_description
1 polymer ?
#
loop_
_entity_poly.entity_id
_entity_poly.type
_entity_poly.pdbx_seq_one_letter_code
_entity_poly.pdbx_strand_id
1 'polypeptide(L)'
;MGFWDKVKESANKIAESESWAAIKETASNVGCKVGVHSGKPQHVEGQPQCYMEYTCDKCNQLIIKQKHKFPSKSDAKYHSNRSCEKRLKCEYCDAVETVTVHEHWNSKGVDGYCNNVEKCARCHTERKNGKHHSFIRRGTQGSKIVVECINCRHTELKDTWN
;
A
#
# COMPACT_ATOMS: atom_id res chain seq x y z
N MET A 1 47.55 16.57 -1.77
CA MET A 1 46.35 15.90 -2.31
C MET A 1 45.14 16.50 -1.64
N GLY A 2 44.30 17.19 -2.40
CA GLY A 2 43.11 17.87 -1.92
C GLY A 2 42.00 16.88 -1.55
N PHE A 3 41.07 17.32 -0.70
CA PHE A 3 39.86 16.58 -0.34
C PHE A 3 39.10 16.05 -1.58
N TRP A 4 39.06 16.84 -2.65
CA TRP A 4 38.44 16.48 -3.94
C TRP A 4 39.16 15.36 -4.70
N ASP A 5 40.48 15.20 -4.51
CA ASP A 5 41.25 14.13 -5.16
C ASP A 5 40.86 12.77 -4.57
N LYS A 6 40.70 12.71 -3.24
CA LYS A 6 40.30 11.49 -2.52
C LYS A 6 38.85 11.07 -2.81
N VAL A 7 37.96 12.05 -3.01
CA VAL A 7 36.56 11.80 -3.39
C VAL A 7 36.46 11.22 -4.80
N LYS A 8 37.20 11.77 -5.77
CA LYS A 8 37.25 11.22 -7.14
C LYS A 8 37.83 9.82 -7.19
N GLU A 9 38.91 9.58 -6.43
CA GLU A 9 39.53 8.26 -6.35
C GLU A 9 38.59 7.19 -5.75
N SER A 10 37.76 7.59 -4.77
CA SER A 10 36.77 6.69 -4.15
C SER A 10 35.57 6.42 -5.06
N ALA A 11 35.11 7.44 -5.81
CA ALA A 11 34.02 7.29 -6.77
C ALA A 11 34.42 6.38 -7.97
N ASN A 12 35.66 6.52 -8.46
CA ASN A 12 36.18 5.63 -9.51
C ASN A 12 36.29 4.18 -9.04
N LYS A 13 36.72 3.93 -7.80
CA LYS A 13 36.78 2.56 -7.24
C LYS A 13 35.39 1.90 -7.11
N ILE A 14 34.34 2.67 -6.86
CA ILE A 14 32.96 2.18 -6.81
C ILE A 14 32.41 1.88 -8.21
N ALA A 15 32.77 2.70 -9.20
CA ALA A 15 32.39 2.49 -10.60
C ALA A 15 33.09 1.26 -11.23
N GLU A 16 34.30 0.94 -10.77
CA GLU A 16 35.09 -0.20 -11.26
C GLU A 16 34.82 -1.52 -10.50
N SER A 17 34.11 -1.50 -9.37
CA SER A 17 33.82 -2.71 -8.60
C SER A 17 32.49 -3.36 -9.02
N GLU A 18 32.55 -4.48 -9.76
CA GLU A 18 31.37 -5.27 -10.14
C GLU A 18 30.73 -6.06 -8.97
N SER A 19 31.27 -5.95 -7.75
CA SER A 19 30.77 -6.70 -6.60
C SER A 19 29.84 -5.85 -5.71
N TRP A 20 28.59 -6.29 -5.60
CA TRP A 20 27.60 -5.76 -4.64
C TRP A 20 28.09 -5.78 -3.18
N ALA A 21 29.07 -6.62 -2.85
CA ALA A 21 29.67 -6.73 -1.53
C ALA A 21 30.54 -5.50 -1.19
N ALA A 22 31.36 -5.03 -2.14
CA ALA A 22 32.21 -3.85 -1.95
C ALA A 22 31.37 -2.56 -1.76
N ILE A 23 30.24 -2.45 -2.47
CA ILE A 23 29.28 -1.34 -2.34
C ILE A 23 28.65 -1.33 -0.93
N LYS A 24 28.29 -2.51 -0.39
CA LYS A 24 27.70 -2.65 0.96
C LYS A 24 28.68 -2.34 2.09
N GLU A 25 29.92 -2.81 1.98
CA GLU A 25 30.93 -2.63 3.03
C GLU A 25 31.29 -1.15 3.21
N THR A 26 31.41 -0.42 2.10
CA THR A 26 31.65 1.03 2.12
C THR A 26 30.45 1.81 2.69
N ALA A 27 29.21 1.39 2.42
CA ALA A 27 28.00 2.02 2.99
C ALA A 27 27.88 1.81 4.51
N SER A 28 28.24 0.62 5.00
CA SER A 28 28.23 0.28 6.44
C SER A 28 29.25 1.09 7.25
N ASN A 29 30.42 1.41 6.68
CA ASN A 29 31.48 2.15 7.38
C ASN A 29 31.18 3.65 7.61
N VAL A 30 30.11 4.18 7.00
CA VAL A 30 29.74 5.61 7.11
C VAL A 30 28.42 5.83 7.88
N GLY A 31 27.93 4.79 8.57
CA GLY A 31 26.71 4.90 9.40
C GLY A 31 25.43 5.10 8.58
N CYS A 32 25.47 4.86 7.28
CA CYS A 32 24.32 4.81 6.38
C CYS A 32 23.81 3.37 6.32
N LYS A 33 22.62 3.09 6.87
CA LYS A 33 21.94 1.83 6.58
C LYS A 33 21.57 1.81 5.11
N VAL A 34 21.64 0.65 4.46
CA VAL A 34 21.26 0.46 3.05
C VAL A 34 19.89 1.11 2.80
N GLY A 35 19.83 2.10 1.92
CA GLY A 35 18.60 2.81 1.54
C GLY A 35 18.15 3.95 2.48
N VAL A 36 18.90 4.27 3.54
CA VAL A 36 18.59 5.37 4.47
C VAL A 36 19.67 6.45 4.40
N HIS A 37 19.46 7.42 3.50
CA HIS A 37 20.32 8.59 3.33
C HIS A 37 19.62 9.86 3.82
N SER A 38 20.30 10.60 4.70
CA SER A 38 19.88 11.93 5.16
C SER A 38 20.32 13.00 4.16
N GLY A 39 19.47 13.99 3.90
CA GLY A 39 19.78 15.16 3.07
C GLY A 39 18.49 15.86 2.64
N LYS A 40 18.59 17.08 2.12
CA LYS A 40 17.45 17.85 1.62
C LYS A 40 17.31 17.64 0.10
N PRO A 41 16.24 16.96 -0.37
CA PRO A 41 15.98 16.81 -1.80
C PRO A 41 15.79 18.17 -2.47
N GLN A 42 16.46 18.37 -3.60
CA GLN A 42 16.27 19.50 -4.50
C GLN A 42 15.91 18.99 -5.90
N HIS A 43 15.17 19.80 -6.65
CA HIS A 43 14.81 19.50 -8.03
C HIS A 43 16.03 19.69 -8.95
N VAL A 44 16.16 18.84 -9.96
CA VAL A 44 17.23 18.93 -10.96
C VAL A 44 16.75 19.76 -12.14
N GLU A 45 17.48 20.83 -12.45
CA GLU A 45 17.16 21.72 -13.57
C GLU A 45 17.06 20.93 -14.90
N GLY A 46 16.03 21.25 -15.70
CA GLY A 46 15.75 20.56 -16.97
C GLY A 46 15.09 19.18 -16.83
N GLN A 47 14.89 18.66 -15.62
CA GLN A 47 14.17 17.39 -15.38
C GLN A 47 12.71 17.64 -14.92
N PRO A 48 11.82 16.63 -14.99
CA PRO A 48 10.52 16.68 -14.33
C PRO A 48 10.59 17.02 -12.84
N GLN A 49 9.61 17.74 -12.30
CA GLN A 49 9.55 18.12 -10.87
C GLN A 49 9.56 16.93 -9.89
N CYS A 50 9.21 15.73 -10.36
CA CYS A 50 9.32 14.50 -9.57
C CYS A 50 10.75 13.94 -9.50
N TYR A 51 11.69 14.48 -10.26
CA TYR A 51 13.09 14.07 -10.27
C TYR A 51 13.90 14.97 -9.34
N MET A 52 14.43 14.37 -8.28
CA MET A 52 15.17 15.09 -7.25
C MET A 52 16.53 14.47 -7.02
N GLU A 53 17.46 15.30 -6.56
CA GLU A 53 18.75 14.89 -6.09
C GLU A 53 19.01 15.41 -4.67
N TYR A 54 19.88 14.74 -3.93
CA TYR A 54 20.48 15.29 -2.72
C TYR A 54 21.79 14.60 -2.44
N THR A 55 22.71 15.33 -1.84
CA THR A 55 23.94 14.75 -1.31
C THR A 55 23.68 14.26 0.11
N CYS A 56 24.13 13.05 0.42
CA CYS A 56 23.95 12.51 1.76
C CYS A 56 24.89 13.20 2.76
N ASP A 57 24.36 13.77 3.84
CA ASP A 57 25.15 14.52 4.83
C ASP A 57 26.20 13.66 5.57
N LYS A 58 26.08 12.33 5.52
CA LYS A 58 26.98 11.39 6.20
C LYS A 58 28.05 10.83 5.27
N CYS A 59 27.65 10.31 4.10
CA CYS A 59 28.55 9.64 3.17
C CYS A 59 28.93 10.46 1.95
N ASN A 60 28.41 11.69 1.81
CA ASN A 60 28.64 12.60 0.69
C ASN A 60 28.34 11.99 -0.69
N GLN A 61 27.53 10.93 -0.74
CA GLN A 61 27.07 10.33 -1.98
C GLN A 61 25.93 11.15 -2.56
N LEU A 62 25.97 11.40 -3.88
CA LEU A 62 24.84 11.95 -4.62
C LEU A 62 23.76 10.87 -4.74
N ILE A 63 22.56 11.17 -4.25
CA ILE A 63 21.40 10.30 -4.31
C ILE A 63 20.39 10.91 -5.27
N ILE A 64 20.01 10.14 -6.28
CA ILE A 64 18.92 10.47 -7.19
C ILE A 64 17.66 9.76 -6.70
N LYS A 65 16.56 10.50 -6.59
CA LYS A 65 15.28 9.97 -6.15
C LYS A 65 14.14 10.50 -7.01
N GLN A 66 13.28 9.59 -7.46
CA GLN A 66 12.02 9.95 -8.08
C GLN A 66 10.90 9.90 -7.04
N LYS A 67 10.15 11.00 -6.90
CA LYS A 67 8.96 11.10 -6.05
C LYS A 67 7.79 11.57 -6.90
N HIS A 68 7.04 10.63 -7.44
CA HIS A 68 5.86 10.95 -8.23
C HIS A 68 4.77 11.55 -7.36
N LYS A 69 4.06 12.53 -7.93
CA LYS A 69 2.86 13.12 -7.35
C LYS A 69 1.68 12.66 -8.19
N PHE A 70 0.95 11.69 -7.67
CA PHE A 70 -0.28 11.19 -8.30
C PHE A 70 -1.49 11.94 -7.73
N PRO A 71 -2.53 12.19 -8.55
CA PRO A 71 -3.78 12.76 -8.07
C PRO A 71 -4.47 11.84 -7.05
N SER A 72 -5.52 12.33 -6.38
CA SER A 72 -6.31 11.48 -5.51
C SER A 72 -6.99 10.36 -6.30
N LYS A 73 -7.17 9.19 -5.65
CA LYS A 73 -7.93 8.06 -6.20
C LYS A 73 -9.38 8.43 -6.52
N SER A 74 -9.96 9.42 -5.82
CA SER A 74 -11.29 9.95 -6.13
C SER A 74 -11.36 10.61 -7.50
N ASP A 75 -10.30 11.34 -7.87
CA ASP A 75 -10.28 12.24 -9.02
C ASP A 75 -9.90 11.50 -10.32
N ALA A 76 -9.20 10.37 -10.17
CA ALA A 76 -8.88 9.51 -11.30
C ALA A 76 -10.14 8.84 -11.87
N LYS A 77 -10.24 8.80 -13.21
CA LYS A 77 -11.31 8.12 -13.92
C LYS A 77 -11.06 6.61 -13.97
N TYR A 78 -12.14 5.84 -13.97
CA TYR A 78 -12.08 4.41 -14.25
C TYR A 78 -11.59 4.16 -15.67
N HIS A 79 -10.80 3.09 -15.84
CA HIS A 79 -10.31 2.70 -17.15
C HIS A 79 -11.45 2.27 -18.09
N SER A 80 -12.48 1.61 -17.56
CA SER A 80 -13.66 1.21 -18.34
C SER A 80 -14.92 1.08 -17.45
N ASN A 81 -16.09 0.92 -18.08
CA ASN A 81 -17.36 0.76 -17.37
C ASN A 81 -17.49 -0.57 -16.61
N ARG A 82 -16.62 -1.55 -16.87
CA ARG A 82 -16.64 -2.87 -16.19
C ARG A 82 -15.36 -3.14 -15.39
N SER A 83 -14.48 -2.15 -15.25
CA SER A 83 -13.25 -2.27 -14.46
C SER A 83 -13.24 -1.28 -13.30
N CYS A 84 -12.79 -1.75 -12.14
CA CYS A 84 -12.51 -0.90 -10.98
C CYS A 84 -11.09 -0.36 -10.97
N GLU A 85 -10.32 -0.60 -12.04
CA GLU A 85 -9.00 -0.03 -12.21
C GLU A 85 -9.08 1.44 -12.58
N LYS A 86 -8.25 2.23 -11.91
CA LYS A 86 -8.00 3.64 -12.20
C LYS A 86 -6.52 3.80 -12.53
N ARG A 87 -6.23 4.63 -13.54
CA ARG A 87 -4.86 4.99 -13.91
C ARG A 87 -4.58 6.40 -13.41
N LEU A 88 -3.56 6.56 -12.58
CA LEU A 88 -3.11 7.85 -12.07
C LEU A 88 -1.84 8.23 -12.81
N LYS A 89 -1.90 9.31 -13.59
CA LYS A 89 -0.70 9.89 -14.21
C LYS A 89 -0.05 10.84 -13.23
N CYS A 90 1.27 10.78 -13.10
CA CYS A 90 2.03 11.75 -12.32
C CYS A 90 1.80 13.15 -12.89
N GLU A 91 1.64 14.15 -12.03
CA GLU A 91 1.44 15.55 -12.44
C GLU A 91 2.63 16.13 -13.22
N TYR A 92 3.82 15.53 -13.07
CA TYR A 92 5.08 16.09 -13.56
C TYR A 92 5.76 15.28 -14.65
N CYS A 93 5.37 14.02 -14.87
CA CYS A 93 6.00 13.12 -15.83
C CYS A 93 5.02 12.07 -16.36
N ASP A 94 5.46 11.22 -17.28
CA ASP A 94 4.63 10.17 -17.87
C ASP A 94 4.51 8.88 -17.05
N ALA A 95 5.02 8.84 -15.81
CA ALA A 95 4.78 7.72 -14.91
C ALA A 95 3.28 7.53 -14.65
N VAL A 96 2.83 6.28 -14.73
CA VAL A 96 1.44 5.88 -14.48
C VAL A 96 1.41 4.83 -13.39
N GLU A 97 0.60 5.07 -12.36
CA GLU A 97 0.23 4.07 -11.35
C GLU A 97 -1.16 3.51 -11.67
N THR A 98 -1.34 2.20 -11.54
CA THR A 98 -2.66 1.56 -11.66
C THR A 98 -3.11 1.13 -10.27
N VAL A 99 -4.32 1.55 -9.89
CA VAL A 99 -4.92 1.18 -8.60
C VAL A 99 -6.31 0.58 -8.82
N THR A 100 -6.72 -0.33 -7.95
CA THR A 100 -8.09 -0.84 -7.93
C THR A 100 -8.89 -0.12 -6.86
N VAL A 101 -10.01 0.50 -7.24
CA VAL A 101 -10.93 1.20 -6.35
C VAL A 101 -12.34 0.74 -6.68
N HIS A 102 -12.99 0.02 -5.78
CA HIS A 102 -14.38 -0.36 -5.97
C HIS A 102 -15.31 0.84 -5.75
N GLU A 103 -16.25 1.05 -6.67
CA GLU A 103 -17.13 2.22 -6.68
C GLU A 103 -18.14 2.19 -5.52
N HIS A 104 -19.01 1.19 -5.52
CA HIS A 104 -19.91 0.88 -4.41
C HIS A 104 -20.21 -0.61 -4.36
N TRP A 105 -20.57 -1.07 -3.18
CA TRP A 105 -20.87 -2.47 -2.87
C TRP A 105 -22.37 -2.62 -2.63
N ASN A 106 -23.02 -3.45 -3.42
CA ASN A 106 -24.44 -3.76 -3.28
C ASN A 106 -24.60 -5.08 -2.53
N SER A 107 -25.50 -5.12 -1.54
CA SER A 107 -25.81 -6.36 -0.84
C SER A 107 -26.47 -7.36 -1.79
N LYS A 108 -25.98 -8.61 -1.76
CA LYS A 108 -26.62 -9.78 -2.38
C LYS A 108 -27.37 -10.63 -1.36
N GLY A 109 -27.41 -10.22 -0.10
CA GLY A 109 -27.96 -11.01 1.00
C GLY A 109 -26.90 -11.85 1.71
N VAL A 110 -27.38 -12.85 2.44
CA VAL A 110 -26.58 -13.68 3.35
C VAL A 110 -26.41 -15.08 2.76
N ASP A 111 -25.18 -15.59 2.71
CA ASP A 111 -24.92 -16.96 2.26
C ASP A 111 -25.30 -18.01 3.33
N GLY A 112 -25.26 -19.30 2.95
CA GLY A 112 -25.56 -20.40 3.87
C GLY A 112 -24.61 -20.51 5.08
N TYR A 113 -23.52 -19.76 5.10
CA TYR A 113 -22.55 -19.68 6.19
C TYR A 113 -22.67 -18.37 6.99
N CYS A 114 -23.80 -17.66 6.84
CA CYS A 114 -24.09 -16.39 7.50
C CYS A 114 -23.20 -15.22 7.07
N ASN A 115 -22.46 -15.31 5.97
CA ASN A 115 -21.67 -14.17 5.48
C ASN A 115 -22.56 -13.22 4.70
N ASN A 116 -22.44 -11.92 4.96
CA ASN A 116 -23.04 -10.93 4.07
C ASN A 116 -22.22 -10.91 2.78
N VAL A 117 -22.85 -11.27 1.67
CA VAL A 117 -22.24 -11.23 0.35
C VAL A 117 -22.57 -9.89 -0.27
N GLU A 118 -21.54 -9.17 -0.69
CA GLU A 118 -21.66 -7.91 -1.41
C GLU A 118 -21.06 -8.06 -2.80
N LYS A 119 -21.62 -7.34 -3.76
CA LYS A 119 -21.16 -7.32 -5.15
C LYS A 119 -20.83 -5.90 -5.57
N CYS A 120 -19.66 -5.71 -6.16
CA CYS A 120 -19.28 -4.42 -6.71
C CYS A 120 -20.21 -4.08 -7.88
N ALA A 121 -20.77 -2.87 -7.87
CA ALA A 121 -21.70 -2.43 -8.91
C ALA A 121 -21.06 -2.31 -10.29
N ARG A 122 -19.75 -2.03 -10.35
CA ARG A 122 -19.00 -1.80 -11.57
C ARG A 122 -18.38 -3.08 -12.13
N CYS A 123 -17.47 -3.70 -11.36
CA CYS A 123 -16.72 -4.87 -11.83
C CYS A 123 -17.39 -6.21 -11.48
N HIS A 124 -18.48 -6.19 -10.71
CA HIS A 124 -19.25 -7.39 -10.34
C HIS A 124 -18.50 -8.44 -9.52
N THR A 125 -17.27 -8.14 -9.07
CA THR A 125 -16.55 -8.94 -8.08
C THR A 125 -17.36 -9.00 -6.79
N GLU A 126 -17.36 -10.17 -6.16
CA GLU A 126 -18.04 -10.41 -4.90
C GLU A 126 -17.06 -10.41 -3.73
N ARG A 127 -17.50 -9.94 -2.57
CA ARG A 127 -16.77 -10.03 -1.31
C ARG A 127 -17.70 -10.45 -0.19
N LYS A 128 -17.10 -10.98 0.87
CA LYS A 128 -17.78 -11.25 2.14
C LYS A 128 -17.48 -10.11 3.09
N ASN A 129 -18.51 -9.46 3.64
CA ASN A 129 -18.36 -8.30 4.53
C ASN A 129 -19.14 -8.47 5.83
N GLY A 130 -18.51 -9.13 6.80
CA GLY A 130 -19.13 -9.44 8.08
C GLY A 130 -20.12 -10.60 8.01
N LYS A 131 -20.81 -10.82 9.14
CA LYS A 131 -21.77 -11.91 9.32
C LYS A 131 -23.13 -11.38 9.75
N HIS A 132 -24.18 -12.06 9.33
CA HIS A 132 -25.55 -11.82 9.77
C HIS A 132 -26.20 -13.16 10.14
N HIS A 133 -26.48 -13.33 11.43
CA HIS A 133 -27.08 -14.53 11.97
C HIS A 133 -28.57 -14.32 12.21
N SER A 134 -29.39 -15.21 11.66
CA SER A 134 -30.80 -15.31 12.02
C SER A 134 -30.94 -16.32 13.15
N PHE A 135 -31.27 -15.86 14.34
CA PHE A 135 -31.31 -16.66 15.56
C PHE A 135 -32.73 -17.13 15.89
N ILE A 136 -32.82 -18.35 16.44
CA ILE A 136 -34.03 -18.88 17.08
C ILE A 136 -33.73 -19.24 18.52
N ARG A 137 -34.72 -19.08 19.39
CA ARG A 137 -34.62 -19.48 20.79
C ARG A 137 -34.58 -21.01 20.89
N ARG A 138 -33.60 -21.55 21.62
CA ARG A 138 -33.49 -22.98 21.93
C ARG A 138 -33.82 -23.32 23.37
N GLY A 139 -33.68 -22.36 24.28
CA GLY A 139 -34.00 -22.57 25.68
C GLY A 139 -33.43 -21.49 26.57
N THR A 140 -33.12 -21.87 27.80
CA THR A 140 -32.52 -21.01 28.82
C THR A 140 -31.43 -21.76 29.56
N GLN A 141 -30.36 -21.06 29.91
CA GLN A 141 -29.29 -21.57 30.77
C GLN A 141 -29.11 -20.58 31.92
N GLY A 142 -29.62 -20.93 33.10
CA GLY A 142 -29.77 -19.98 34.20
C GLY A 142 -30.70 -18.83 33.81
N SER A 143 -30.26 -17.59 34.00
CA SER A 143 -30.99 -16.37 33.61
C SER A 143 -30.83 -15.98 32.14
N LYS A 144 -29.96 -16.66 31.37
CA LYS A 144 -29.64 -16.34 29.98
C LYS A 144 -30.53 -17.12 29.01
N ILE A 145 -30.84 -16.52 27.87
CA ILE A 145 -31.54 -17.16 26.75
C ILE A 145 -30.51 -17.81 25.83
N VAL A 146 -30.68 -19.10 25.55
CA VAL A 146 -29.86 -19.82 24.55
C VAL A 146 -30.50 -19.60 23.19
N VAL A 147 -29.75 -19.03 22.26
CA VAL A 147 -30.18 -18.83 20.88
C VAL A 147 -29.24 -19.55 19.92
N GLU A 148 -29.79 -20.13 18.87
CA GLU A 148 -29.05 -20.85 17.83
C GLU A 148 -29.35 -20.25 16.46
N CYS A 149 -28.32 -20.02 15.66
CA CYS A 149 -28.49 -19.57 14.30
C CYS A 149 -29.08 -20.69 13.43
N ILE A 150 -30.17 -20.39 12.72
CA ILE A 150 -30.88 -21.35 11.84
C ILE A 150 -29.95 -21.89 10.75
N ASN A 151 -29.04 -21.06 10.24
CA ASN A 151 -28.25 -21.38 9.06
C ASN A 151 -26.94 -22.12 9.41
N CYS A 152 -26.21 -21.66 10.43
CA CYS A 152 -24.88 -22.18 10.74
C CYS A 152 -24.75 -22.87 12.11
N ARG A 153 -25.84 -23.00 12.87
CA ARG A 153 -25.88 -23.62 14.21
C ARG A 153 -24.99 -22.96 15.27
N HIS A 154 -24.47 -21.77 14.98
CA HIS A 154 -23.77 -20.96 15.96
C HIS A 154 -24.72 -20.64 17.13
N THR A 155 -24.26 -20.91 18.36
CA THR A 155 -25.06 -20.73 19.57
C THR A 155 -24.49 -19.56 20.37
N GLU A 156 -25.37 -18.72 20.89
CA GLU A 156 -25.03 -17.58 21.74
C GLU A 156 -25.95 -17.54 22.97
N LEU A 157 -25.46 -16.93 24.05
CA LEU A 157 -26.24 -16.63 25.25
C LEU A 157 -26.61 -15.14 25.25
N LYS A 158 -27.90 -14.83 25.27
CA LYS A 158 -28.42 -13.45 25.31
C LYS A 158 -29.11 -13.15 26.63
N ASP A 159 -28.99 -11.92 27.11
CA ASP A 159 -29.69 -11.46 28.31
C ASP A 159 -31.17 -11.16 28.04
N THR A 160 -31.51 -10.72 26.82
CA THR A 160 -32.88 -10.39 26.41
C THR A 160 -33.19 -10.94 25.01
N TRP A 161 -34.48 -11.14 24.75
CA TRP A 161 -35.00 -11.54 23.43
C TRP A 161 -35.53 -10.29 22.71
N ASN A 162 -34.75 -9.80 21.75
CA ASN A 162 -35.15 -8.76 20.78
C ASN A 162 -34.87 -9.28 19.38
#